data_AF-A0A813G4I6-F1
#
_entry.id   AF-A0A813G4I6-F1
#
_cell.length_a   1.000
_cell.length_b   1.000
_cell.length_c   1.000
_cell.angle_alpha   90.00
_cell.angle_beta   90.00
_cell.angle_gamma   90.00
#
_symmetry.space_group_name_H-M   'P 1'
#
loop_
_entity.id
_entity.type
_entity.pdbx_description
1 polymer ?
#
loop_
_entity_poly.entity_id
_entity_poly.type
_entity_poly.pdbx_seq_one_letter_code
_entity_poly.pdbx_strand_id
1 'polypeptide(L)'
;MKTLADYYTEPSFKKPQVVGYKPFLRTVDSVFVTPDLEKYPTMQVPRPGSSLQTGTAAFEPNPCDDEEAMQKVLVRIALMCKTRGAIFRTGFQDAERSSDTSLLCTRYAGKVTEMQFLQHFPFFSEISDYELQLVLQRYSNDSGDICYVAMDKDVTAVELDQASPTSRRSPISSRGSPIMRSRGPAAISVSGGRDSQGIRAESVEDSNDLDADLLGRLKADISSRRLRVHGCFQEMDKLRRGVCTSGQAKTVFTILQLVMDNKELAAIDRMFCDNNKFNYRDFCNVVNEVPLFARDNLPFASPTPSMRSGERARVNNSLTNQAEDVLSETELWIAKKSQQRSINFKSHFQ
;
A
#
# COMPACT_ATOMS: atom_id res chain seq x y z
N MET A 1 -0.22 -26.79 -18.27
CA MET A 1 -1.45 -27.34 -18.88
C MET A 1 -1.26 -28.76 -19.41
N LYS A 2 -0.31 -29.02 -20.32
CA LYS A 2 -0.10 -30.37 -20.91
C LYS A 2 0.21 -31.47 -19.89
N THR A 3 1.10 -31.19 -18.93
CA THR A 3 1.47 -32.08 -17.81
C THR A 3 0.31 -32.47 -16.90
N LEU A 4 -0.59 -31.52 -16.60
CA LEU A 4 -1.78 -31.79 -15.77
C LEU A 4 -2.76 -32.69 -16.49
N ALA A 5 -2.99 -32.43 -17.78
CA ALA A 5 -3.84 -33.27 -18.61
C ALA A 5 -3.29 -34.70 -18.73
N ASP A 6 -1.96 -34.86 -18.88
CA ASP A 6 -1.32 -36.17 -18.94
C ASP A 6 -1.48 -36.96 -17.61
N TYR A 7 -1.36 -36.31 -16.44
CA TYR A 7 -1.52 -36.96 -15.13
C TYR A 7 -2.91 -37.55 -14.89
N TYR A 8 -3.96 -36.86 -15.37
CA TYR A 8 -5.36 -37.28 -15.20
C TYR A 8 -5.91 -38.05 -16.41
N THR A 9 -5.08 -38.37 -17.41
CA THR A 9 -5.48 -39.21 -18.55
C THR A 9 -5.15 -40.66 -18.24
N GLU A 10 -6.15 -41.55 -18.27
CA GLU A 10 -5.91 -42.97 -18.08
C GLU A 10 -5.12 -43.55 -19.26
N PRO A 11 -4.17 -44.50 -19.02
CA PRO A 11 -3.30 -45.05 -20.06
C PRO A 11 -4.04 -45.82 -21.16
N SER A 12 -5.33 -46.13 -20.94
CA SER A 12 -6.18 -46.94 -21.82
C SER A 12 -6.79 -46.17 -23.00
N PHE A 13 -6.71 -44.82 -23.04
CA PHE A 13 -7.38 -44.03 -24.09
C PHE A 13 -6.40 -43.40 -25.10
N LYS A 14 -6.65 -43.63 -26.41
CA LYS A 14 -5.95 -42.93 -27.50
C LYS A 14 -6.61 -41.58 -27.81
N LYS A 15 -5.79 -40.59 -28.19
CA LYS A 15 -6.19 -39.20 -28.45
C LYS A 15 -7.34 -39.06 -29.47
N PRO A 16 -8.20 -38.03 -29.38
CA PRO A 16 -8.00 -36.76 -28.66
C PRO A 16 -8.05 -36.92 -27.14
N GLN A 17 -7.20 -36.16 -26.46
CA GLN A 17 -6.82 -36.30 -25.05
C GLN A 17 -8.05 -36.19 -24.12
N VAL A 18 -8.55 -37.34 -23.64
CA VAL A 18 -9.67 -37.40 -22.69
C VAL A 18 -9.11 -37.33 -21.28
N VAL A 19 -9.39 -36.23 -20.57
CA VAL A 19 -8.96 -36.07 -19.17
C VAL A 19 -10.04 -36.67 -18.26
N GLY A 20 -9.63 -37.53 -17.33
CA GLY A 20 -10.48 -38.04 -16.26
C GLY A 20 -10.88 -36.92 -15.30
N TYR A 21 -11.96 -36.22 -15.62
CA TYR A 21 -12.39 -35.05 -14.85
C TYR A 21 -12.84 -35.41 -13.42
N LYS A 22 -13.33 -36.63 -13.18
CA LYS A 22 -13.76 -37.08 -11.83
C LYS A 22 -12.58 -37.19 -10.85
N PRO A 23 -11.49 -37.91 -11.16
CA PRO A 23 -10.26 -37.87 -10.37
C PRO A 23 -9.72 -36.45 -10.17
N PHE A 24 -9.73 -35.63 -11.23
CA PHE A 24 -9.29 -34.24 -11.16
C PHE A 24 -10.12 -33.41 -10.17
N LEU A 25 -11.45 -33.43 -10.31
CA LEU A 25 -12.35 -32.73 -9.40
C LEU A 25 -12.19 -33.22 -7.97
N ARG A 26 -12.04 -34.53 -7.75
CA ARG A 26 -11.81 -35.08 -6.40
C ARG A 26 -10.52 -34.53 -5.76
N THR A 27 -9.46 -34.38 -6.53
CA THR A 27 -8.21 -33.78 -6.04
C THR A 27 -8.34 -32.27 -5.80
N VAL A 28 -9.12 -31.56 -6.61
CA VAL A 28 -9.37 -30.13 -6.41
C VAL A 28 -10.26 -29.91 -5.19
N ASP A 29 -11.35 -30.67 -5.08
CA ASP A 29 -12.31 -30.60 -3.97
C ASP A 29 -11.67 -31.04 -2.65
N SER A 30 -10.70 -31.96 -2.66
CA SER A 30 -9.99 -32.37 -1.43
C SER A 30 -9.21 -31.24 -0.77
N VAL A 31 -8.87 -30.19 -1.52
CA VAL A 31 -8.26 -28.97 -0.99
C VAL A 31 -9.25 -28.19 -0.13
N PHE A 32 -10.54 -28.22 -0.48
CA PHE A 32 -11.59 -27.45 0.21
C PHE A 32 -12.38 -28.27 1.23
N VAL A 33 -12.51 -29.58 1.00
CA VAL A 33 -13.35 -30.48 1.78
C VAL A 33 -12.58 -31.78 2.02
N THR A 34 -12.59 -32.31 3.24
CA THR A 34 -12.07 -33.66 3.47
C THR A 34 -13.10 -34.68 2.98
N PRO A 35 -12.85 -35.40 1.87
CA PRO A 35 -13.83 -36.32 1.31
C PRO A 35 -14.11 -37.47 2.29
N ASP A 36 -15.31 -38.04 2.21
CA ASP A 36 -15.72 -39.22 2.97
C ASP A 36 -15.67 -39.03 4.52
N LEU A 37 -15.83 -37.78 5.02
CA LEU A 37 -15.84 -37.48 6.46
C LEU A 37 -16.99 -38.21 7.19
N GLU A 38 -18.08 -38.52 6.49
CA GLU A 38 -19.17 -39.35 7.00
C GLU A 38 -18.74 -40.78 7.38
N LYS A 39 -17.62 -41.27 6.84
CA LYS A 39 -17.05 -42.59 7.18
C LYS A 39 -16.09 -42.52 8.36
N TYR A 40 -15.56 -41.33 8.68
CA TYR A 40 -14.55 -41.14 9.71
C TYR A 40 -14.90 -39.91 10.58
N PRO A 41 -15.96 -40.00 11.41
CA PRO A 41 -16.49 -38.85 12.16
C PRO A 41 -15.53 -38.32 13.24
N THR A 42 -14.51 -39.09 13.63
CA THR A 42 -13.49 -38.70 14.61
C THR A 42 -12.25 -38.07 13.96
N MET A 43 -12.19 -38.00 12.63
CA MET A 43 -11.06 -37.40 11.92
C MET A 43 -11.05 -35.88 12.14
N GLN A 44 -9.92 -35.36 12.60
CA GLN A 44 -9.73 -33.92 12.79
C GLN A 44 -9.63 -33.24 11.42
N VAL A 45 -10.62 -32.42 11.09
CA VAL A 45 -10.69 -31.71 9.82
C VAL A 45 -9.72 -30.53 9.84
N PRO A 46 -8.84 -30.37 8.83
CA PRO A 46 -8.02 -29.18 8.68
C PRO A 46 -8.90 -27.93 8.58
N ARG A 47 -8.41 -26.78 9.08
CA ARG A 47 -9.16 -25.53 8.95
C ARG A 47 -9.38 -25.20 7.47
N PRO A 48 -10.57 -24.73 7.07
CA PRO A 48 -10.84 -24.34 5.69
C PRO A 48 -9.75 -23.39 5.15
N GLY A 49 -9.14 -23.75 4.02
CA GLY A 49 -8.06 -22.97 3.40
C GLY A 49 -6.64 -23.25 3.92
N SER A 50 -6.43 -24.16 4.89
CA SER A 50 -5.09 -24.52 5.36
C SER A 50 -4.20 -25.15 4.29
N SER A 51 -4.82 -25.81 3.30
CA SER A 51 -4.22 -26.40 2.11
C SER A 51 -3.91 -25.37 1.02
N LEU A 52 -4.63 -24.25 1.02
CA LEU A 52 -4.37 -23.07 0.19
C LEU A 52 -3.37 -22.19 0.93
N GLN A 53 -2.14 -22.66 1.09
CA GLN A 53 -1.03 -21.78 1.43
C GLN A 53 -0.73 -20.87 0.22
N THR A 54 -1.62 -19.91 -0.06
CA THR A 54 -1.36 -18.85 -1.03
C THR A 54 -0.11 -18.10 -0.59
N GLY A 55 0.98 -18.24 -1.36
CA GLY A 55 2.19 -17.40 -1.44
C GLY A 55 2.89 -16.99 -0.13
N THR A 56 2.18 -16.33 0.79
CA THR A 56 2.68 -15.77 2.05
C THR A 56 2.65 -16.74 3.21
N ALA A 57 1.96 -17.88 3.10
CA ALA A 57 2.10 -18.97 4.07
C ALA A 57 3.30 -19.88 3.81
N ALA A 58 3.81 -19.91 2.57
CA ALA A 58 5.03 -20.64 2.16
C ALA A 58 6.27 -19.72 2.09
N PHE A 59 6.12 -18.43 2.43
CA PHE A 59 7.25 -17.52 2.51
C PHE A 59 8.08 -17.85 3.75
N GLU A 60 9.33 -18.26 3.53
CA GLU A 60 10.34 -18.39 4.57
C GLU A 60 11.18 -17.11 4.59
N PRO A 61 11.39 -16.47 5.75
CA PRO A 61 12.14 -15.22 5.76
C PRO A 61 13.62 -15.46 5.37
N ASN A 62 14.24 -14.48 4.71
CA ASN A 62 15.59 -14.55 4.14
C ASN A 62 16.67 -14.49 5.23
N PRO A 63 17.78 -15.23 5.15
CA PRO A 63 18.84 -15.18 6.18
C PRO A 63 19.37 -13.76 6.39
N CYS A 64 19.65 -13.41 7.64
CA CYS A 64 20.17 -12.10 8.03
C CYS A 64 21.64 -12.21 8.48
N ASP A 65 22.47 -11.20 8.14
CA ASP A 65 23.87 -11.17 8.58
C ASP A 65 23.99 -11.02 10.12
N ASP A 66 23.02 -10.34 10.75
CA ASP A 66 22.95 -10.13 12.19
C ASP A 66 21.61 -10.68 12.75
N GLU A 67 21.57 -11.99 12.96
CA GLU A 67 20.41 -12.69 13.56
C GLU A 67 20.15 -12.24 15.01
N GLU A 68 21.18 -11.84 15.76
CA GLU A 68 21.02 -11.39 17.14
C GLU A 68 20.32 -10.03 17.21
N ALA A 69 20.72 -9.08 16.36
CA ALA A 69 20.03 -7.80 16.21
C ALA A 69 18.60 -8.00 15.70
N MET A 70 18.40 -8.88 14.71
CA MET A 70 17.06 -9.18 14.19
C MET A 70 16.13 -9.71 15.29
N GLN A 71 16.61 -10.63 16.12
CA GLN A 71 15.83 -11.17 17.23
C GLN A 71 15.48 -10.08 18.26
N LYS A 72 16.44 -9.19 18.59
CA LYS A 72 16.19 -8.05 19.49
C LYS A 72 15.12 -7.11 18.92
N VAL A 73 15.14 -6.86 17.61
CA VAL A 73 14.13 -6.04 16.92
C VAL A 73 12.75 -6.69 17.00
N LEU A 74 12.63 -8.00 16.72
CA LEU A 74 11.36 -8.72 16.81
C LEU A 74 10.80 -8.72 18.25
N VAL A 75 11.65 -8.95 19.25
CA VAL A 75 11.26 -8.86 20.67
C VAL A 75 10.78 -7.46 21.03
N ARG A 76 11.47 -6.42 20.56
CA ARG A 76 11.06 -5.03 20.81
C ARG A 76 9.72 -4.71 20.16
N ILE A 77 9.52 -5.12 18.90
CA ILE A 77 8.25 -4.94 18.18
C ILE A 77 7.12 -5.68 18.90
N ALA A 78 7.34 -6.94 19.30
CA ALA A 78 6.35 -7.73 20.04
C ALA A 78 5.99 -7.07 21.38
N LEU A 79 6.99 -6.57 22.12
CA LEU A 79 6.77 -5.84 23.37
C LEU A 79 5.97 -4.55 23.13
N MET A 80 6.25 -3.80 22.07
CA MET A 80 5.50 -2.60 21.71
C MET A 80 4.05 -2.92 21.33
N CYS A 81 3.81 -3.98 20.56
CA CYS A 81 2.46 -4.48 20.27
C CYS A 81 1.70 -4.80 21.56
N LYS A 82 2.33 -5.56 22.48
CA LYS A 82 1.71 -5.98 23.74
C LYS A 82 1.44 -4.81 24.69
N THR A 83 2.40 -3.90 24.86
CA THR A 83 2.29 -2.77 25.81
C THR A 83 1.32 -1.70 25.33
N ARG A 84 1.19 -1.49 24.01
CA ARG A 84 0.32 -0.47 23.42
C ARG A 84 -1.02 -1.01 22.92
N GLY A 85 -1.24 -2.32 23.01
CA GLY A 85 -2.44 -2.96 22.45
C GLY A 85 -2.55 -2.83 20.92
N ALA A 86 -1.42 -2.67 20.24
CA ALA A 86 -1.38 -2.56 18.79
C ALA A 86 -1.39 -3.96 18.15
N ILE A 87 -2.31 -4.19 17.23
CA ILE A 87 -2.34 -5.42 16.43
C ILE A 87 -1.50 -5.16 15.19
N PHE A 88 -0.30 -5.75 15.11
CA PHE A 88 0.69 -5.46 14.05
C PHE A 88 0.09 -5.51 12.65
N ARG A 89 -0.61 -6.60 12.31
CA ARG A 89 -1.32 -6.79 11.04
C ARG A 89 -2.25 -5.63 10.65
N THR A 90 -2.88 -4.95 11.61
CA THR A 90 -3.86 -3.89 11.31
C THR A 90 -3.25 -2.65 10.68
N GLY A 91 -1.94 -2.42 10.86
CA GLY A 91 -1.23 -1.31 10.20
C GLY A 91 -1.32 -1.37 8.68
N PHE A 92 -1.32 -2.57 8.11
CA PHE A 92 -1.22 -2.82 6.67
C PHE A 92 -2.56 -3.13 5.99
N GLN A 93 -3.67 -3.25 6.75
CA GLN A 93 -4.98 -3.60 6.18
C GLN A 93 -5.46 -2.60 5.14
N ASP A 94 -5.13 -1.31 5.30
CA ASP A 94 -5.56 -0.26 4.37
C ASP A 94 -4.75 -0.30 3.07
N ALA A 95 -3.46 -0.66 3.15
CA ALA A 95 -2.62 -0.89 1.97
C ALA A 95 -3.15 -2.06 1.13
N GLU A 96 -3.71 -3.10 1.76
CA GLU A 96 -4.30 -4.25 1.07
C GLU A 96 -5.70 -4.00 0.49
N ARG A 97 -6.45 -3.01 0.99
CA ARG A 97 -7.87 -2.83 0.66
C ARG A 97 -8.14 -1.96 -0.54
N SER A 98 -7.20 -1.09 -0.91
CA SER A 98 -7.42 -0.11 -1.98
C SER A 98 -7.57 -0.78 -3.35
N SER A 99 -8.51 -0.30 -4.16
CA SER A 99 -8.53 -0.58 -5.61
C SER A 99 -7.47 0.23 -6.37
N ASP A 100 -7.00 1.32 -5.75
CA ASP A 100 -6.27 2.39 -6.43
C ASP A 100 -4.77 2.41 -6.09
N THR A 101 -4.31 1.76 -5.00
CA THR A 101 -2.94 1.92 -4.50
C THR A 101 -1.99 0.81 -4.93
N SER A 102 -2.45 -0.29 -5.56
CA SER A 102 -1.56 -1.11 -6.39
C SER A 102 -2.30 -2.20 -7.17
N LEU A 103 -2.16 -2.23 -8.49
CA LEU A 103 -2.37 -3.46 -9.26
C LEU A 103 -1.22 -4.46 -9.06
N LEU A 104 -0.13 -4.06 -8.38
CA LEU A 104 1.05 -4.90 -8.15
C LEU A 104 0.83 -5.87 -6.97
N CYS A 105 0.01 -5.49 -6.00
CA CYS A 105 -0.32 -6.31 -4.83
C CYS A 105 -1.79 -6.69 -4.83
N THR A 106 -2.08 -7.98 -5.07
CA THR A 106 -3.45 -8.49 -5.03
C THR A 106 -4.04 -8.30 -3.64
N ARG A 107 -5.34 -7.97 -3.56
CA ARG A 107 -6.02 -7.80 -2.26
C ARG A 107 -5.87 -9.06 -1.41
N TYR A 108 -5.57 -8.86 -0.13
CA TYR A 108 -5.33 -9.93 0.84
C TYR A 108 -4.14 -10.86 0.49
N ALA A 109 -3.16 -10.38 -0.29
CA ALA A 109 -1.97 -11.16 -0.59
C ALA A 109 -1.11 -11.43 0.65
N GLY A 110 -1.19 -10.61 1.70
CA GLY A 110 -0.34 -10.71 2.88
C GLY A 110 1.06 -10.10 2.71
N LYS A 111 1.22 -9.27 1.67
CA LYS A 111 2.45 -8.57 1.33
C LYS A 111 2.13 -7.13 0.91
N VAL A 112 3.11 -6.23 0.99
CA VAL A 112 2.99 -4.81 0.63
C VAL A 112 4.29 -4.33 -0.01
N THR A 113 4.27 -3.27 -0.81
CA THR A 113 5.53 -2.70 -1.33
C THR A 113 6.36 -2.12 -0.18
N GLU A 114 7.68 -1.96 -0.37
CA GLU A 114 8.57 -1.36 0.64
C GLU A 114 8.06 0.01 1.11
N MET A 115 7.68 0.90 0.18
CA MET A 115 7.14 2.22 0.52
C MET A 115 5.85 2.11 1.34
N GLN A 116 4.94 1.19 0.96
CA GLN A 116 3.72 0.94 1.74
C GLN A 116 4.06 0.40 3.12
N PHE A 117 5.08 -0.47 3.24
CA PHE A 117 5.53 -0.96 4.53
C PHE A 117 5.97 0.20 5.43
N LEU A 118 6.86 1.06 4.93
CA LEU A 118 7.39 2.21 5.67
C LEU A 118 6.29 3.19 6.11
N GLN A 119 5.35 3.50 5.20
CA GLN A 119 4.23 4.41 5.49
C GLN A 119 3.27 3.86 6.55
N HIS A 120 3.08 2.55 6.58
CA HIS A 120 2.08 1.90 7.42
C HIS A 120 2.67 1.21 8.66
N PHE A 121 3.99 1.23 8.82
CA PHE A 121 4.66 0.58 9.93
C PHE A 121 4.33 1.25 11.29
N PRO A 122 3.75 0.52 12.26
CA PRO A 122 3.22 1.10 13.48
C PRO A 122 4.28 1.58 14.49
N PHE A 123 5.58 1.37 14.24
CA PHE A 123 6.66 1.74 15.17
C PHE A 123 7.82 2.45 14.48
N PHE A 124 7.57 3.12 13.36
CA PHE A 124 8.60 3.77 12.52
C PHE A 124 9.50 4.74 13.30
N SER A 125 8.94 5.47 14.26
CA SER A 125 9.66 6.46 15.08
C SER A 125 10.52 5.85 16.20
N GLU A 126 10.33 4.56 16.49
CA GLU A 126 10.96 3.87 17.63
C GLU A 126 11.95 2.80 17.20
N ILE A 127 12.10 2.61 15.89
CA ILE A 127 13.06 1.70 15.29
C ILE A 127 14.08 2.52 14.53
N SER A 128 15.37 2.20 14.74
CA SER A 128 16.43 2.86 13.99
C SER A 128 16.42 2.44 12.53
N ASP A 129 16.95 3.29 11.66
CA ASP A 129 17.00 3.01 10.22
C ASP A 129 17.74 1.70 9.90
N TYR A 130 18.80 1.39 10.66
CA TYR A 130 19.54 0.13 10.54
C TYR A 130 18.65 -1.08 10.84
N GLU A 131 17.93 -1.05 11.96
CA GLU A 131 17.03 -2.15 12.37
C GLU A 131 15.86 -2.31 11.40
N LEU A 132 15.37 -1.20 10.84
CA LEU A 132 14.32 -1.21 9.83
C LEU A 132 14.82 -1.85 8.53
N GLN A 133 16.06 -1.58 8.13
CA GLN A 133 16.68 -2.20 6.96
C GLN A 133 16.86 -3.72 7.14
N LEU A 134 17.24 -4.18 8.34
CA LEU A 134 17.29 -5.61 8.65
C LEU A 134 15.91 -6.28 8.47
N VAL A 135 14.86 -5.63 8.96
CA VAL A 135 13.48 -6.12 8.80
C VAL A 135 13.08 -6.18 7.33
N LEU A 136 13.37 -5.13 6.54
CA LEU A 136 13.04 -5.09 5.12
C LEU A 136 13.73 -6.23 4.35
N GLN A 137 15.01 -6.47 4.63
CA GLN A 137 15.79 -7.53 3.99
C GLN A 137 15.30 -8.94 4.40
N ARG A 138 14.99 -9.15 5.69
CA ARG A 138 14.51 -10.43 6.22
C ARG A 138 13.18 -10.83 5.57
N TYR A 139 12.28 -9.89 5.34
CA TYR A 139 10.92 -10.17 4.87
C TYR A 139 10.63 -9.78 3.41
N SER A 140 11.65 -9.39 2.63
CA SER A 140 11.49 -9.14 1.19
C SER A 140 11.32 -10.42 0.39
N ASN A 141 10.45 -10.42 -0.62
CA ASN A 141 10.34 -11.50 -1.60
C ASN A 141 11.14 -11.22 -2.88
N ASP A 142 11.15 -12.17 -3.81
CA ASP A 142 11.81 -12.04 -5.12
C ASP A 142 11.34 -10.84 -5.95
N SER A 143 10.14 -10.32 -5.68
CA SER A 143 9.57 -9.14 -6.34
C SER A 143 9.92 -7.82 -5.64
N GLY A 144 10.59 -7.87 -4.49
CA GLY A 144 10.86 -6.70 -3.65
C GLY A 144 9.68 -6.24 -2.79
N ASP A 145 8.58 -7.00 -2.73
CA ASP A 145 7.50 -6.73 -1.77
C ASP A 145 7.85 -7.32 -0.41
N ILE A 146 7.38 -6.69 0.66
CA ILE A 146 7.57 -7.12 2.03
C ILE A 146 6.40 -8.01 2.48
N CYS A 147 6.72 -9.24 2.87
CA CYS A 147 5.78 -10.23 3.40
C CYS A 147 5.44 -9.97 4.87
N TYR A 148 4.68 -8.90 5.13
CA TYR A 148 4.34 -8.47 6.49
C TYR A 148 3.54 -9.52 7.28
N VAL A 149 2.84 -10.47 6.62
CA VAL A 149 2.15 -11.59 7.31
C VAL A 149 3.13 -12.58 7.91
N ALA A 150 4.28 -12.82 7.27
CA ALA A 150 5.33 -13.65 7.85
C ALA A 150 5.92 -12.96 9.09
N MET A 151 6.18 -11.65 8.99
CA MET A 151 6.60 -10.86 10.13
C MET A 151 5.57 -10.83 11.26
N ASP A 152 4.28 -10.71 10.97
CA ASP A 152 3.19 -10.76 11.96
C ASP A 152 3.18 -12.09 12.71
N LYS A 153 3.42 -13.21 12.02
CA LYS A 153 3.56 -14.54 12.62
C LYS A 153 4.75 -14.58 13.57
N ASP A 154 5.91 -14.12 13.13
CA ASP A 154 7.14 -14.15 13.92
C ASP A 154 7.03 -13.25 15.16
N VAL A 155 6.48 -12.03 15.00
CA VAL A 155 6.17 -11.11 16.11
C VAL A 155 5.18 -11.73 17.11
N THR A 156 4.18 -12.46 16.63
CA THR A 156 3.19 -13.13 17.49
C THR A 156 3.77 -14.36 18.19
N ALA A 157 4.71 -15.06 17.54
CA ALA A 157 5.39 -16.23 18.09
C ALA A 157 6.42 -15.89 19.16
N VAL A 158 6.86 -14.63 19.28
CA VAL A 158 7.77 -14.20 20.34
C VAL A 158 7.12 -14.41 21.71
N GLU A 159 7.64 -15.39 22.45
CA GLU A 159 7.32 -15.58 23.85
C GLU A 159 7.98 -14.47 24.68
N LEU A 160 7.18 -13.47 25.05
CA LEU A 160 7.59 -12.47 26.02
C LEU A 160 7.50 -13.09 27.41
N ASP A 161 8.63 -13.60 27.90
CA ASP A 161 8.75 -14.22 29.21
C ASP A 161 8.17 -13.26 30.27
N GLN A 162 7.05 -13.66 30.88
CA GLN A 162 6.33 -12.81 31.82
C GLN A 162 6.99 -12.84 33.19
N ALA A 163 8.10 -12.13 33.33
CA ALA A 163 8.49 -11.62 34.63
C ALA A 163 7.45 -10.58 35.07
N SER A 164 6.52 -10.99 35.93
CA SER A 164 5.64 -10.09 36.69
C SER A 164 6.19 -9.93 38.12
N PRO A 165 5.86 -8.88 38.89
CA PRO A 165 5.65 -7.47 38.56
C PRO A 165 6.32 -6.54 39.60
N THR A 166 7.30 -5.68 39.23
CA THR A 166 7.79 -4.63 40.15
C THR A 166 7.84 -3.27 39.48
N SER A 167 6.69 -2.62 39.36
CA SER A 167 6.51 -1.22 39.76
C SER A 167 5.05 -0.84 39.54
N ARG A 168 4.16 -1.32 40.43
CA ARG A 168 2.90 -0.60 40.65
C ARG A 168 3.29 0.72 41.30
N ARG A 169 3.52 1.77 40.52
CA ARG A 169 3.39 3.12 41.06
C ARG A 169 1.91 3.33 41.35
N SER A 170 1.61 3.50 42.63
CA SER A 170 0.28 3.79 43.14
C SER A 170 -0.36 4.97 42.39
N PRO A 171 -1.69 4.99 42.23
CA PRO A 171 -2.36 6.15 41.67
C PRO A 171 -2.22 7.32 42.66
N ILE A 172 -1.53 8.38 42.25
CA ILE A 172 -1.55 9.64 42.98
C ILE A 172 -2.95 10.24 42.81
N SER A 173 -3.73 10.16 43.89
CA SER A 173 -4.98 10.87 44.04
C SER A 173 -4.73 12.20 44.77
N SER A 174 -5.11 13.26 44.07
CA SER A 174 -5.77 14.47 44.58
C SER A 174 -4.94 15.63 45.18
N ARG A 175 -5.39 16.82 44.74
CA ARG A 175 -5.37 18.15 45.37
C ARG A 175 -4.21 19.09 45.05
N GLY A 176 -4.57 20.16 44.32
CA GLY A 176 -3.81 21.40 44.25
C GLY A 176 -4.22 22.31 43.10
N SER A 177 -5.46 22.79 43.06
CA SER A 177 -5.86 23.89 42.17
C SER A 177 -5.20 25.22 42.59
N PRO A 178 -4.81 26.06 41.62
CA PRO A 178 -5.13 27.49 41.67
C PRO A 178 -5.80 27.89 40.33
N ILE A 179 -7.07 28.30 40.30
CA ILE A 179 -7.61 29.66 40.54
C ILE A 179 -6.92 30.76 39.71
N MET A 180 -7.64 31.17 38.65
CA MET A 180 -7.72 32.48 37.97
C MET A 180 -6.43 33.03 37.32
N ARG A 181 -6.48 33.61 36.11
CA ARG A 181 -7.34 34.75 35.74
C ARG A 181 -7.67 34.78 34.25
N SER A 182 -8.97 34.88 34.01
CA SER A 182 -9.60 35.45 32.83
C SER A 182 -9.16 36.90 32.57
N ARG A 183 -8.76 37.20 31.33
CA ARG A 183 -8.86 38.54 30.75
C ARG A 183 -9.24 38.43 29.27
N GLY A 184 -10.50 38.71 28.98
CA GLY A 184 -10.93 39.43 27.80
C GLY A 184 -11.94 40.51 28.25
N PRO A 185 -12.51 41.32 27.37
CA PRO A 185 -12.07 41.71 26.03
C PRO A 185 -11.77 43.24 25.96
N ALA A 186 -11.10 43.71 24.91
CA ALA A 186 -11.09 45.13 24.57
C ALA A 186 -11.63 45.30 23.15
N ALA A 187 -12.80 45.93 23.08
CA ALA A 187 -13.43 46.38 21.86
C ALA A 187 -12.66 47.57 21.27
N ILE A 188 -12.46 47.58 19.95
CA ILE A 188 -12.32 48.80 19.16
C ILE A 188 -13.23 48.66 17.94
N SER A 189 -14.11 49.65 17.82
CA SER A 189 -15.12 49.81 16.79
C SER A 189 -14.58 50.62 15.60
N VAL A 190 -15.01 50.23 14.39
CA VAL A 190 -15.37 51.07 13.22
C VAL A 190 -14.28 51.96 12.59
N SER A 191 -13.95 51.69 11.32
CA SER A 191 -14.35 52.57 10.19
C SER A 191 -13.89 52.01 8.84
N GLY A 192 -14.77 52.09 7.83
CA GLY A 192 -14.50 51.70 6.46
C GLY A 192 -13.50 52.58 5.73
N GLY A 193 -12.90 52.00 4.69
CA GLY A 193 -12.12 52.66 3.67
C GLY A 193 -12.04 51.74 2.46
N ARG A 194 -12.76 52.08 1.39
CA ARG A 194 -12.47 51.59 0.05
C ARG A 194 -11.15 52.22 -0.34
N ASP A 195 -10.20 51.46 -0.86
CA ASP A 195 -9.21 51.98 -1.81
C ASP A 195 -8.72 50.85 -2.71
N SER A 196 -9.09 50.97 -3.97
CA SER A 196 -8.49 50.33 -5.12
C SER A 196 -7.11 50.94 -5.37
N GLN A 197 -6.04 50.14 -5.36
CA GLN A 197 -4.82 50.46 -6.11
C GLN A 197 -3.88 49.26 -6.25
N GLY A 198 -3.52 48.98 -7.50
CA GLY A 198 -2.12 48.79 -7.86
C GLY A 198 -1.53 47.40 -7.71
N ILE A 199 -1.68 46.61 -8.77
CA ILE A 199 -0.78 45.50 -9.11
C ILE A 199 0.66 46.02 -9.12
N ARG A 200 1.52 45.45 -8.27
CA ARG A 200 2.98 45.42 -8.48
C ARG A 200 3.41 43.97 -8.43
N ALA A 201 3.92 43.49 -9.55
CA ALA A 201 4.50 42.17 -9.68
C ALA A 201 5.78 42.11 -8.83
N GLU A 202 5.72 41.37 -7.73
CA GLU A 202 6.90 40.96 -6.95
C GLU A 202 7.49 39.67 -7.55
N SER A 203 8.79 39.58 -7.44
CA SER A 203 9.73 38.72 -8.15
C SER A 203 9.46 37.22 -7.99
N VAL A 204 9.73 36.46 -9.06
CA VAL A 204 9.42 35.02 -9.24
C VAL A 204 10.35 34.07 -8.47
N GLU A 205 11.41 34.58 -7.83
CA GLU A 205 12.44 33.73 -7.19
C GLU A 205 12.16 33.45 -5.71
N ASP A 206 11.56 34.37 -4.96
CA ASP A 206 11.27 34.21 -3.52
C ASP A 206 10.10 33.25 -3.22
N SER A 207 9.28 32.92 -4.23
CA SER A 207 8.06 32.13 -4.04
C SER A 207 8.31 30.62 -3.96
N ASN A 208 9.41 30.13 -4.55
CA ASN A 208 9.72 28.69 -4.58
C ASN A 208 10.34 28.20 -3.27
N ASP A 209 11.15 29.02 -2.60
CA ASP A 209 11.75 28.67 -1.31
C ASP A 209 10.66 28.58 -0.21
N LEU A 210 9.69 29.48 -0.23
CA LEU A 210 8.53 29.45 0.67
C LEU A 210 7.66 28.19 0.46
N ASP A 211 7.46 27.77 -0.79
CA ASP A 211 6.70 26.55 -1.12
C ASP A 211 7.42 25.29 -0.61
N ALA A 212 8.74 25.22 -0.79
CA ALA A 212 9.57 24.10 -0.35
C ALA A 212 9.59 23.98 1.18
N ASP A 213 9.78 25.09 1.89
CA ASP A 213 9.76 25.14 3.36
C ASP A 213 8.39 24.76 3.92
N LEU A 214 7.31 25.25 3.30
CA LEU A 214 5.94 24.90 3.68
C LEU A 214 5.66 23.41 3.50
N LEU A 215 6.00 22.85 2.32
CA LEU A 215 5.85 21.41 2.07
C LEU A 215 6.71 20.58 3.02
N GLY A 216 7.94 21.01 3.32
CA GLY A 216 8.83 20.34 4.26
C GLY A 216 8.23 20.29 5.67
N ARG A 217 7.69 21.41 6.15
CA ARG A 217 6.99 21.47 7.44
C ARG A 217 5.74 20.61 7.47
N LEU A 218 4.92 20.64 6.42
CA LEU A 218 3.72 19.79 6.32
C LEU A 218 4.09 18.30 6.28
N LYS A 219 5.12 17.91 5.52
CA LYS A 219 5.65 16.53 5.50
C LYS A 219 6.07 16.08 6.89
N ALA A 220 6.82 16.92 7.62
CA ALA A 220 7.25 16.63 8.99
C ALA A 220 6.07 16.48 9.97
N ASP A 221 5.08 17.38 9.89
CA ASP A 221 3.88 17.34 10.74
C ASP A 221 2.97 16.14 10.45
N ILE A 222 2.85 15.76 9.18
CA ILE A 222 2.05 14.60 8.74
C ILE A 222 2.75 13.30 9.13
N SER A 223 4.06 13.21 8.91
CA SER A 223 4.88 12.03 9.22
C SER A 223 4.97 11.79 10.73
N SER A 224 5.31 12.82 11.51
CA SER A 224 5.43 12.72 12.98
C SER A 224 4.14 12.30 13.67
N ARG A 225 2.99 12.79 13.18
CA ARG A 225 1.66 12.45 13.72
C ARG A 225 0.98 11.28 13.00
N ARG A 226 1.62 10.73 11.96
CA ARG A 226 1.09 9.66 11.09
C ARG A 226 -0.34 9.91 10.62
N LEU A 227 -0.57 11.11 10.12
CA LEU A 227 -1.90 11.54 9.70
C LEU A 227 -2.32 10.79 8.43
N ARG A 228 -3.54 10.24 8.44
CA ARG A 228 -4.15 9.58 7.28
C ARG A 228 -4.80 10.61 6.35
N VAL A 229 -3.97 11.47 5.76
CA VAL A 229 -4.41 12.63 4.96
C VAL A 229 -5.38 12.22 3.84
N HIS A 230 -5.05 11.17 3.10
CA HIS A 230 -5.86 10.69 1.98
C HIS A 230 -7.29 10.29 2.38
N GLY A 231 -7.47 9.66 3.55
CA GLY A 231 -8.78 9.23 4.02
C GLY A 231 -9.73 10.40 4.28
N CYS A 232 -9.24 11.46 4.90
CA CYS A 232 -10.04 12.67 5.17
C CYS A 232 -10.48 13.39 3.89
N PHE A 233 -9.65 13.37 2.84
CA PHE A 233 -10.03 13.94 1.54
C PHE A 233 -11.05 13.07 0.78
N GLN A 234 -10.95 11.74 0.88
CA GLN A 234 -11.91 10.83 0.25
C GLN A 234 -13.35 11.04 0.73
N GLU A 235 -13.55 11.45 1.98
CA GLU A 235 -14.89 11.78 2.50
C GLU A 235 -15.53 12.97 1.77
N MET A 236 -14.71 13.88 1.25
CA MET A 236 -15.15 15.06 0.51
C MET A 236 -15.35 14.80 -1.00
N ASP A 237 -14.81 13.69 -1.51
CA ASP A 237 -14.87 13.28 -2.92
C ASP A 237 -15.56 11.91 -3.08
N LYS A 238 -16.89 11.94 -2.99
CA LYS A 238 -17.75 10.75 -3.13
C LYS A 238 -17.52 9.97 -4.43
N LEU A 239 -17.09 10.65 -5.50
CA LEU A 239 -16.88 10.06 -6.82
C LEU A 239 -15.43 9.59 -7.03
N ARG A 240 -14.54 9.76 -6.04
CA ARG A 240 -13.13 9.34 -6.08
C ARG A 240 -12.39 9.84 -7.31
N ARG A 241 -12.65 11.08 -7.71
CA ARG A 241 -11.99 11.72 -8.85
C ARG A 241 -10.58 12.21 -8.50
N GLY A 242 -10.21 12.26 -7.22
CA GLY A 242 -8.93 12.81 -6.76
C GLY A 242 -8.96 14.33 -6.57
N VAL A 243 -10.15 14.94 -6.60
CA VAL A 243 -10.32 16.40 -6.53
C VAL A 243 -11.44 16.79 -5.56
N CYS A 244 -11.27 17.91 -4.86
CA CYS A 244 -12.29 18.53 -4.01
C CYS A 244 -12.28 20.05 -4.18
N THR A 245 -13.22 20.77 -3.57
CA THR A 245 -13.19 22.25 -3.59
C THR A 245 -12.14 22.79 -2.60
N SER A 246 -11.57 23.97 -2.86
CA SER A 246 -10.61 24.61 -1.93
C SER A 246 -11.19 24.80 -0.51
N GLY A 247 -12.49 25.11 -0.41
CA GLY A 247 -13.19 25.17 0.88
C GLY A 247 -13.21 23.82 1.62
N GLN A 248 -13.46 22.71 0.91
CA GLN A 248 -13.38 21.37 1.50
C GLN A 248 -11.95 21.02 1.92
N ALA A 249 -10.93 21.38 1.13
CA ALA A 249 -9.53 21.18 1.50
C ALA A 249 -9.18 21.91 2.81
N LYS A 250 -9.61 23.17 2.96
CA LYS A 250 -9.44 23.96 4.19
C LYS A 250 -10.11 23.30 5.40
N THR A 251 -11.30 22.72 5.22
CA THR A 251 -11.96 21.92 6.26
C THR A 251 -11.13 20.69 6.64
N VAL A 252 -10.59 19.96 5.66
CA VAL A 252 -9.73 18.79 5.92
C VAL A 252 -8.46 19.18 6.69
N PHE A 253 -7.79 20.26 6.30
CA PHE A 253 -6.61 20.76 7.03
C PHE A 253 -6.93 21.14 8.47
N THR A 254 -8.12 21.72 8.71
CA THR A 254 -8.59 22.05 10.05
C THR A 254 -8.86 20.79 10.88
N ILE A 255 -9.52 19.78 10.30
CA ILE A 255 -9.77 18.48 10.96
C ILE A 255 -8.46 17.79 11.35
N LEU A 256 -7.48 17.83 10.44
CA LEU A 256 -6.14 17.27 10.64
C LEU A 256 -5.24 18.12 11.56
N GLN A 257 -5.73 19.28 12.03
CA GLN A 257 -4.98 20.24 12.83
C GLN A 257 -3.64 20.60 12.18
N LEU A 258 -3.66 20.87 10.87
CA LEU A 258 -2.55 21.45 10.12
C LEU A 258 -2.73 22.96 10.17
N VAL A 259 -1.97 23.62 11.06
CA VAL A 259 -2.03 25.07 11.24
C VAL A 259 -1.30 25.74 10.08
N MET A 260 -2.04 26.53 9.31
CA MET A 260 -1.52 27.28 8.16
C MET A 260 -2.07 28.69 8.17
N ASP A 261 -1.22 29.65 7.83
CA ASP A 261 -1.63 31.05 7.66
C ASP A 261 -2.29 31.27 6.29
N ASN A 262 -3.00 32.38 6.12
CA ASN A 262 -3.68 32.70 4.86
C ASN A 262 -2.73 32.74 3.64
N LYS A 263 -1.48 33.15 3.85
CA LYS A 263 -0.43 33.14 2.81
C LYS A 263 -0.07 31.72 2.38
N GLU A 264 0.03 30.81 3.35
CA GLU A 264 0.38 29.40 3.12
C GLU A 264 -0.77 28.65 2.46
N LEU A 265 -2.01 28.94 2.85
CA LEU A 265 -3.20 28.44 2.16
C LEU A 265 -3.26 28.90 0.70
N ALA A 266 -2.90 30.16 0.43
CA ALA A 266 -2.82 30.67 -0.93
C ALA A 266 -1.69 30.01 -1.74
N ALA A 267 -0.56 29.70 -1.11
CA ALA A 267 0.52 28.94 -1.73
C ALA A 267 0.08 27.51 -2.10
N ILE A 268 -0.57 26.80 -1.17
CA ILE A 268 -1.12 25.45 -1.42
C ILE A 268 -2.21 25.47 -2.50
N ASP A 269 -3.10 26.46 -2.47
CA ASP A 269 -4.10 26.65 -3.54
C ASP A 269 -3.40 26.89 -4.88
N ARG A 270 -2.33 27.71 -4.94
CA ARG A 270 -1.56 27.95 -6.18
C ARG A 270 -0.90 26.66 -6.71
N MET A 271 -0.38 25.80 -5.84
CA MET A 271 0.36 24.60 -6.24
C MET A 271 -0.55 23.45 -6.69
N PHE A 272 -1.70 23.26 -6.04
CA PHE A 272 -2.52 22.06 -6.21
C PHE A 272 -3.95 22.34 -6.66
N CYS A 273 -4.39 23.59 -6.77
CA CYS A 273 -5.71 23.92 -7.28
C CYS A 273 -5.67 24.26 -8.78
N ASP A 274 -6.48 23.56 -9.57
CA ASP A 274 -6.76 23.89 -10.96
C ASP A 274 -8.27 24.11 -11.15
N ASN A 275 -8.66 25.19 -11.83
CA ASN A 275 -10.07 25.51 -12.13
C ASN A 275 -11.02 25.43 -10.91
N ASN A 276 -10.61 26.02 -9.77
CA ASN A 276 -11.31 25.96 -8.48
C ASN A 276 -11.49 24.55 -7.87
N LYS A 277 -10.72 23.57 -8.35
CA LYS A 277 -10.67 22.21 -7.83
C LYS A 277 -9.27 21.92 -7.30
N PHE A 278 -9.21 21.66 -6.00
CA PHE A 278 -8.01 21.22 -5.31
C PHE A 278 -7.76 19.74 -5.62
N ASN A 279 -6.65 19.45 -6.29
CA ASN A 279 -6.18 18.12 -6.58
C ASN A 279 -5.48 17.53 -5.35
N TYR A 280 -6.31 16.99 -4.45
CA TYR A 280 -5.82 16.40 -3.22
C TYR A 280 -5.00 15.14 -3.46
N ARG A 281 -5.17 14.47 -4.62
CA ARG A 281 -4.39 13.28 -4.96
C ARG A 281 -2.91 13.63 -5.12
N ASP A 282 -2.62 14.68 -5.88
CA ASP A 282 -1.24 15.13 -6.09
C ASP A 282 -0.66 15.71 -4.80
N PHE A 283 -1.44 16.48 -4.05
CA PHE A 283 -1.04 16.94 -2.72
C PHE A 283 -0.68 15.76 -1.81
N CYS A 284 -1.55 14.76 -1.70
CA CYS A 284 -1.30 13.56 -0.88
C CYS A 284 -0.05 12.81 -1.33
N ASN A 285 0.20 12.70 -2.63
CA ASN A 285 1.41 12.04 -3.13
C ASN A 285 2.66 12.78 -2.65
N VAL A 286 2.70 14.10 -2.81
CA VAL A 286 3.84 14.93 -2.41
C VAL A 286 4.07 14.85 -0.90
N VAL A 287 3.03 15.02 -0.08
CA VAL A 287 3.20 15.07 1.39
C VAL A 287 3.44 13.69 2.02
N ASN A 288 3.03 12.61 1.36
CA ASN A 288 3.28 11.24 1.81
C ASN A 288 4.56 10.63 1.21
N GLU A 289 5.33 11.38 0.40
CA GLU A 289 6.69 10.98 0.05
C GLU A 289 7.52 10.91 1.34
N VAL A 290 7.77 9.69 1.77
CA VAL A 290 8.79 9.39 2.78
C VAL A 290 10.13 9.76 2.16
N PRO A 291 11.04 10.47 2.85
CA PRO A 291 12.41 10.63 2.40
C PRO A 291 13.01 9.23 2.21
N LEU A 292 13.02 8.78 0.95
CA LEU A 292 13.60 7.50 0.59
C LEU A 292 15.09 7.60 0.85
N PHE A 293 15.62 6.60 1.55
CA PHE A 293 17.04 6.29 1.68
C PHE A 293 17.86 6.81 0.50
N ALA A 294 19.03 7.39 0.77
CA ALA A 294 20.03 7.72 -0.24
C ALA A 294 20.22 6.51 -1.16
N ARG A 295 19.70 6.61 -2.40
CA ARG A 295 19.53 5.50 -3.36
C ARG A 295 20.83 5.09 -4.02
N ASP A 296 21.96 5.25 -3.34
CA ASP A 296 23.24 5.38 -4.02
C ASP A 296 24.01 4.06 -4.16
N ASN A 297 23.51 2.91 -3.67
CA ASN A 297 24.29 1.66 -3.73
C ASN A 297 23.51 0.34 -3.90
N LEU A 298 22.44 0.30 -4.70
CA LEU A 298 21.86 -0.99 -5.09
C LEU A 298 21.74 -1.13 -6.61
N PRO A 299 22.25 -2.24 -7.21
CA PRO A 299 22.03 -2.55 -8.61
C PRO A 299 20.61 -3.11 -8.75
N PHE A 300 19.59 -2.27 -8.63
CA PHE A 300 18.21 -2.69 -8.83
C PHE A 300 17.73 -2.26 -10.21
N ALA A 301 17.19 -3.22 -10.94
CA ALA A 301 16.59 -3.03 -12.25
C ALA A 301 15.65 -1.83 -12.22
N SER A 302 15.77 -0.97 -13.24
CA SER A 302 14.91 0.19 -13.45
C SER A 302 13.45 -0.13 -13.14
N PRO A 303 12.74 0.71 -12.37
CA PRO A 303 11.34 0.49 -12.04
C PRO A 303 10.57 0.28 -13.35
N THR A 304 9.96 -0.89 -13.48
CA THR A 304 9.13 -1.23 -14.64
C THR A 304 8.05 -0.14 -14.72
N PRO A 305 7.85 0.51 -15.88
CA PRO A 305 6.97 1.67 -15.97
C PRO A 305 5.55 1.29 -15.51
N SER A 306 5.15 1.88 -14.38
CA SER A 306 3.81 1.78 -13.81
C SER A 306 2.82 2.38 -14.80
N MET A 307 2.07 1.54 -15.51
CA MET A 307 1.01 1.99 -16.41
C MET A 307 -0.04 2.78 -15.62
N ARG A 308 -0.13 4.09 -15.86
CA ARG A 308 -1.25 4.91 -15.41
C ARG A 308 -2.51 4.49 -16.16
N SER A 309 -3.55 4.14 -15.43
CA SER A 309 -4.89 3.91 -15.96
C SER A 309 -5.45 5.23 -16.51
N GLY A 310 -5.41 5.42 -17.84
CA GLY A 310 -6.08 6.54 -18.51
C GLY A 310 -5.46 7.00 -19.82
N GLU A 311 -4.17 6.75 -20.06
CA GLU A 311 -3.57 7.04 -21.36
C GLU A 311 -3.63 5.78 -22.22
N ARG A 312 -4.42 5.81 -23.30
CA ARG A 312 -4.20 4.90 -24.42
C ARG A 312 -2.82 5.24 -24.95
N ALA A 313 -1.82 4.49 -24.49
CA ALA A 313 -0.51 4.50 -25.10
C ALA A 313 -0.73 4.25 -26.59
N ARG A 314 -0.50 5.27 -27.42
CA ARG A 314 0.03 5.02 -28.75
C ARG A 314 1.42 4.47 -28.50
N VAL A 315 1.47 3.19 -28.19
CA VAL A 315 2.69 2.41 -28.33
C VAL A 315 2.98 2.50 -29.81
N ASN A 316 3.95 3.33 -30.18
CA ASN A 316 4.57 3.20 -31.49
C ASN A 316 5.32 1.87 -31.45
N ASN A 317 4.56 0.80 -31.67
CA ASN A 317 5.02 -0.57 -31.80
C ASN A 317 5.67 -0.70 -33.18
N SER A 318 6.73 0.07 -33.43
CA SER A 318 7.62 -0.25 -34.54
C SER A 318 8.38 -1.50 -34.13
N LEU A 319 7.91 -2.62 -34.64
CA LEU A 319 8.63 -3.88 -34.62
C LEU A 319 9.95 -3.68 -35.37
N THR A 320 11.02 -4.33 -34.94
CA THR A 320 12.22 -4.44 -35.78
C THR A 320 11.87 -5.20 -37.05
N ASN A 321 12.55 -4.93 -38.18
CA ASN A 321 12.25 -5.60 -39.46
C ASN A 321 12.22 -7.14 -39.33
N GLN A 322 13.09 -7.72 -38.51
CA GLN A 322 13.08 -9.17 -38.22
C GLN A 322 11.80 -9.62 -37.49
N ALA A 323 11.28 -8.81 -36.57
CA ALA A 323 10.05 -9.11 -35.86
C ALA A 323 8.80 -8.89 -36.74
N GLU A 324 8.85 -7.98 -37.73
CA GLU A 324 7.81 -7.83 -38.75
C GLU A 324 7.74 -9.03 -39.69
N ASP A 325 8.89 -9.60 -40.08
CA ASP A 325 8.95 -10.80 -40.92
C ASP A 325 8.37 -12.02 -40.19
N VAL A 326 8.76 -12.22 -38.93
CA VAL A 326 8.23 -13.31 -38.09
C VAL A 326 6.73 -13.12 -37.83
N LEU A 327 6.27 -11.89 -37.60
CA LEU A 327 4.86 -11.59 -37.44
C LEU A 327 4.09 -11.94 -38.73
N SER A 328 4.59 -11.51 -39.88
CA SER A 328 3.96 -11.82 -41.18
C SER A 328 3.88 -13.32 -41.44
N GLU A 329 4.94 -14.08 -41.12
CA GLU A 329 4.95 -15.53 -41.28
C GLU A 329 3.93 -16.21 -40.35
N THR A 330 3.87 -15.78 -39.09
CA THR A 330 2.93 -16.32 -38.11
C THR A 330 1.47 -15.98 -38.43
N GLU A 331 1.18 -14.76 -38.90
CA GLU A 331 -0.15 -14.36 -39.35
C GLU A 331 -0.63 -15.22 -40.53
N LEU A 332 0.26 -15.46 -41.51
CA LEU A 332 -0.04 -16.28 -42.68
C LEU A 332 -0.28 -17.75 -42.29
N TRP A 333 0.49 -18.26 -41.31
CA TRP A 333 0.29 -19.59 -40.75
C TRP A 333 -1.05 -19.72 -40.02
N ILE A 334 -1.41 -18.73 -39.20
CA ILE A 334 -2.68 -18.68 -38.47
C ILE A 334 -3.85 -18.62 -39.46
N ALA A 335 -3.78 -17.77 -40.48
CA ALA A 335 -4.82 -17.65 -41.51
C ALA A 335 -5.05 -18.98 -42.24
N LYS A 336 -3.96 -19.64 -42.68
CA LYS A 336 -4.03 -20.95 -43.35
C LYS A 336 -4.63 -22.03 -42.43
N LYS A 337 -4.26 -22.04 -41.15
CA LYS A 337 -4.82 -22.98 -40.16
C LYS A 337 -6.29 -22.69 -39.84
N SER A 338 -6.69 -21.42 -39.82
CA SER A 338 -8.07 -21.01 -39.61
C SER A 338 -8.96 -21.48 -40.73
N GLN A 339 -8.53 -21.32 -41.98
CA GLN A 339 -9.28 -21.73 -43.17
C GLN A 339 -9.44 -23.26 -43.22
N GLN A 340 -8.37 -24.01 -42.93
CA GLN A 340 -8.42 -25.48 -42.85
C GLN A 340 -9.41 -26.00 -41.80
N ARG A 341 -9.63 -25.24 -40.72
CA ARG A 341 -10.47 -25.66 -39.59
C ARG A 341 -11.83 -24.96 -39.55
N SER A 342 -12.15 -24.13 -40.56
CA SER A 342 -13.37 -23.32 -40.61
C SER A 342 -13.63 -22.52 -39.32
N ILE A 343 -12.56 -22.03 -38.67
CA ILE A 343 -12.67 -21.25 -37.43
C ILE A 343 -12.99 -19.79 -37.80
N ASN A 344 -14.10 -19.27 -37.30
CA ASN A 344 -14.43 -17.85 -37.41
C ASN A 344 -13.92 -17.12 -36.16
N PHE A 345 -12.77 -16.45 -36.28
CA PHE A 345 -12.21 -15.71 -35.14
C PHE A 345 -13.08 -14.53 -34.71
N LYS A 346 -13.87 -13.95 -35.62
CA LYS A 346 -14.68 -12.76 -35.32
C LYS A 346 -15.77 -13.05 -34.27
N SER A 347 -16.26 -14.28 -34.18
CA SER A 347 -17.27 -14.67 -33.18
C SER A 347 -16.69 -15.00 -31.80
N HIS A 348 -15.36 -15.10 -31.66
CA HIS A 348 -14.71 -15.52 -30.40
C HIS A 348 -14.10 -14.36 -29.60
N PHE A 349 -14.11 -13.14 -30.14
CA PHE A 349 -13.53 -11.94 -29.53
C PHE A 349 -14.54 -10.77 -29.39
N GLN A 350 -15.84 -11.05 -29.53
CA GLN A 350 -16.95 -10.18 -29.09
C GLN A 350 -17.48 -10.72 -27.76
#